data_AF-A0A2D3D6W0-F1
#
_entry.id   AF-A0A2D3D6W0-F1
#
_cell.length_a   1.000
_cell.length_b   1.000
_cell.length_c   1.000
_cell.angle_alpha   90.00
_cell.angle_beta   90.00
_cell.angle_gamma   90.00
#
_symmetry.space_group_name_H-M   'P 1'
#
loop_
_entity.id
_entity.type
_entity.pdbx_description
1 polymer ?
#
loop_
_entity_poly.entity_id
_entity_poly.type
_entity_poly.pdbx_seq_one_letter_code
_entity_poly.pdbx_strand_id
1 'polypeptide(L)'
;MGLLSWLFGKNEPEEPALTAEQESRLGERLSTLAPELPDTSGLSRRDIFSSHDQSKQWVKDVREANRRLQAASVRTAQVYTYTWKGLPKLRRGERISMRRSDATTLHSTYTGSTWSKRSDGGTAFSYRGRTCCVVFSQIVDGLDSVTMVCQGQFSADLPELRVEVRKVCDVQSESRYVPRNRRPSGLRELKASRTVALSGEEIAQEVLERYEDDALVWMTVRRGLIPKGKSKGEPTLWFALDGVDVGYLTPLQGRRQYGQVPSEGAMCLARIKRGTKKYEVTVHLPDYEKQH
;
A
#
# COMPACT_ATOMS: atom_id res chain seq x y z
N MET A 1 -3.62 -70.84 3.84
CA MET A 1 -4.10 -69.70 3.02
C MET A 1 -5.56 -69.47 3.40
N GLY A 2 -5.99 -68.51 4.21
CA GLY A 2 -5.37 -67.41 4.92
C GLY A 2 -6.51 -66.53 5.46
N LEU A 3 -6.58 -66.40 6.80
CA LEU A 3 -7.09 -65.29 7.62
C LEU A 3 -8.30 -64.47 7.15
N LEU A 4 -9.43 -64.55 7.87
CA LEU A 4 -10.33 -63.40 8.10
C LEU A 4 -10.79 -63.34 9.57
N SER A 5 -10.74 -62.12 10.10
CA SER A 5 -10.52 -61.73 11.50
C SER A 5 -11.72 -61.88 12.44
N TRP A 6 -11.43 -62.18 13.70
CA TRP A 6 -12.31 -62.07 14.88
C TRP A 6 -11.98 -60.76 15.66
N LEU A 7 -13.01 -60.19 16.30
CA LEU A 7 -13.04 -59.37 17.55
C LEU A 7 -12.26 -58.05 17.69
N PHE A 8 -13.00 -56.97 17.99
CA PHE A 8 -12.86 -55.91 19.04
C PHE A 8 -13.81 -54.76 18.60
N GLY A 9 -14.77 -54.20 19.34
CA GLY A 9 -14.99 -54.09 20.78
C GLY A 9 -14.32 -52.83 21.34
N LYS A 10 -15.03 -51.67 21.35
CA LYS A 10 -15.08 -50.70 22.48
C LYS A 10 -15.92 -49.43 22.22
N ASN A 11 -16.73 -49.13 23.23
CA ASN A 11 -17.61 -47.99 23.46
C ASN A 11 -16.93 -46.63 23.27
N GLU A 12 -17.67 -45.66 22.71
CA GLU A 12 -17.40 -44.22 22.88
C GLU A 12 -17.61 -43.85 24.36
N PRO A 13 -16.70 -43.11 25.01
CA PRO A 13 -17.01 -42.47 26.28
C PRO A 13 -17.71 -41.13 26.01
N GLU A 14 -18.96 -40.99 26.46
CA GLU A 14 -19.56 -39.68 26.74
C GLU A 14 -18.62 -38.91 27.68
N GLU A 15 -18.22 -37.69 27.29
CA GLU A 15 -17.54 -36.78 28.20
C GLU A 15 -18.46 -36.50 29.40
N PRO A 16 -18.00 -36.68 30.65
CA PRO A 16 -18.84 -36.37 31.80
C PRO A 16 -19.02 -34.86 31.86
N ALA A 17 -20.28 -34.41 31.80
CA ALA A 17 -20.64 -33.03 32.07
C ALA A 17 -20.07 -32.59 33.43
N LEU A 18 -19.45 -31.42 33.46
CA LEU A 18 -18.87 -30.86 34.68
C LEU A 18 -19.97 -30.68 35.73
N THR A 19 -19.66 -31.06 36.96
CA THR A 19 -20.56 -30.82 38.10
C THR A 19 -20.60 -29.32 38.42
N ALA A 20 -21.71 -28.83 38.99
CA ALA A 20 -21.89 -27.42 39.34
C ALA A 20 -20.77 -26.86 40.26
N GLU A 21 -20.15 -27.71 41.07
CA GLU A 21 -18.96 -27.34 41.87
C GLU A 21 -17.70 -27.16 41.02
N GLN A 22 -17.53 -27.91 39.93
CA GLN A 22 -16.41 -27.75 39.00
C GLN A 22 -16.56 -26.49 38.15
N GLU A 23 -17.78 -26.13 37.75
CA GLU A 23 -18.08 -24.88 37.06
C GLU A 23 -17.87 -23.67 37.98
N SER A 24 -18.28 -23.76 39.25
CA SER A 24 -18.04 -22.70 40.25
C SER A 24 -16.55 -22.45 40.49
N ARG A 25 -15.72 -23.52 40.57
CA ARG A 25 -14.26 -23.41 40.72
C ARG A 25 -13.57 -22.87 39.47
N LEU A 26 -14.13 -23.11 38.27
CA LEU A 26 -13.69 -22.51 37.02
C LEU A 26 -14.05 -21.02 36.95
N GLY A 27 -15.24 -20.63 37.44
CA GLY A 27 -15.67 -19.24 37.56
C GLY A 27 -14.81 -18.40 38.52
N GLU A 28 -14.42 -18.97 39.67
CA GLU A 28 -13.51 -18.32 40.62
C GLU A 28 -12.08 -18.19 40.09
N ARG A 29 -11.58 -19.21 39.36
CA ARG A 29 -10.26 -19.16 38.69
C ARG A 29 -10.22 -18.17 37.51
N LEU A 30 -11.34 -17.96 36.82
CA LEU A 30 -11.42 -16.98 35.73
C LEU A 30 -11.57 -15.54 36.26
N SER A 31 -12.19 -15.33 37.43
CA SER A 31 -12.24 -14.01 38.09
C SER A 31 -10.89 -13.55 38.64
N THR A 32 -9.99 -14.48 38.99
CA THR A 32 -8.63 -14.16 39.46
C THR A 32 -7.62 -13.96 38.32
N LEU A 33 -8.04 -14.12 37.07
CA LEU A 33 -7.23 -13.91 35.86
C LEU A 33 -7.60 -12.63 35.09
N ALA A 34 -8.49 -11.79 35.63
CA ALA A 34 -8.65 -10.44 35.10
C ALA A 34 -7.33 -9.69 35.35
N PRO A 35 -6.57 -9.29 34.31
CA PRO A 35 -5.42 -8.45 34.53
C PRO A 35 -5.92 -7.12 35.10
N GLU A 36 -5.50 -6.78 36.31
CA GLU A 36 -5.62 -5.40 36.77
C GLU A 36 -5.03 -4.50 35.69
N LEU A 37 -5.82 -3.55 35.19
CA LEU A 37 -5.37 -2.57 34.22
C LEU A 37 -4.08 -1.93 34.79
N PRO A 38 -2.96 -1.92 34.05
CA PRO A 38 -1.72 -1.43 34.58
C PRO A 38 -1.89 0.00 35.05
N ASP A 39 -1.52 0.26 36.30
CA ASP A 39 -1.53 1.58 36.91
C ASP A 39 -0.74 2.54 36.00
N THR A 40 -1.45 3.47 35.38
CA THR A 40 -0.86 4.41 34.41
C THR A 40 -0.14 5.57 35.10
N SER A 41 -0.11 5.59 36.45
CA SER A 41 0.58 6.60 37.25
C SER A 41 2.12 6.42 37.27
N GLY A 42 2.74 6.44 36.08
CA GLY A 42 4.19 6.40 35.95
C GLY A 42 4.75 6.42 34.53
N LEU A 43 3.89 6.37 33.50
CA LEU A 43 4.36 6.38 32.11
C LEU A 43 4.75 7.79 31.69
N SER A 44 6.04 7.98 31.45
CA SER A 44 6.61 9.20 30.90
C SER A 44 5.92 9.56 29.59
N ARG A 45 5.60 10.84 29.41
CA ARG A 45 4.99 11.41 28.19
C ARG A 45 5.73 11.02 26.89
N ARG A 46 7.00 10.59 26.96
CA ARG A 46 7.79 10.11 25.81
C ARG A 46 7.37 8.72 25.30
N ASP A 47 6.86 7.84 26.15
CA ASP A 47 6.43 6.49 25.76
C ASP A 47 5.04 6.48 25.12
N ILE A 48 4.25 7.53 25.37
CA ILE A 48 2.91 7.75 24.80
C ILE A 48 3.02 8.25 23.33
N PHE A 49 4.16 8.80 22.93
CA PHE A 49 4.45 9.26 21.57
C PHE A 49 5.54 8.41 20.91
N SER A 50 5.25 7.15 20.58
CA SER A 50 6.07 6.34 19.66
C SER A 50 6.07 7.01 18.27
N SER A 51 7.11 7.80 18.01
CA SER A 51 7.26 8.66 16.85
C SER A 51 7.66 7.96 15.55
N HIS A 52 7.50 6.64 15.43
CA HIS A 52 7.71 5.93 14.16
C HIS A 52 6.87 4.66 14.12
N ASP A 53 5.62 4.79 13.65
CA ASP A 53 4.88 3.68 13.07
C ASP A 53 5.33 3.59 11.62
N GLN A 54 6.13 2.56 11.30
CA GLN A 54 6.72 2.43 9.98
C GLN A 54 5.68 2.35 8.85
N SER A 55 4.50 1.78 9.12
CA SER A 55 3.43 1.69 8.13
C SER A 55 2.90 3.08 7.73
N LYS A 56 2.79 4.01 8.70
CA LYS A 56 2.39 5.40 8.43
C LYS A 56 3.42 6.14 7.60
N GLN A 57 4.71 5.89 7.83
CA GLN A 57 5.78 6.48 7.03
C GLN A 57 5.71 5.98 5.58
N TRP A 58 5.51 4.67 5.37
CA TRP A 58 5.33 4.12 4.02
C TRP A 58 4.13 4.71 3.28
N VAL A 59 2.99 4.87 3.96
CA VAL A 59 1.81 5.54 3.36
C VAL A 59 2.14 6.97 2.95
N LYS A 60 2.89 7.72 3.78
CA LYS A 60 3.32 9.08 3.46
C LYS A 60 4.22 9.13 2.23
N ASP A 61 5.20 8.22 2.16
CA ASP A 61 6.16 8.16 1.05
C ASP A 61 5.45 7.84 -0.28
N VAL A 62 4.51 6.90 -0.25
CA VAL A 62 3.69 6.52 -1.42
C VAL A 62 2.81 7.68 -1.89
N ARG A 63 2.17 8.39 -0.95
CA ARG A 63 1.40 9.61 -1.26
C ARG A 63 2.26 10.66 -1.96
N GLU A 64 3.47 10.87 -1.47
CA GLU A 64 4.39 11.83 -2.06
C GLU A 64 4.85 11.39 -3.45
N ALA A 65 5.23 10.12 -3.61
CA ALA A 65 5.60 9.53 -4.89
C ALA A 65 4.46 9.65 -5.92
N ASN A 66 3.24 9.29 -5.55
CA ASN A 66 2.05 9.41 -6.40
C ASN A 66 1.81 10.87 -6.81
N ARG A 67 1.98 11.83 -5.89
CA ARG A 67 1.84 13.26 -6.18
C ARG A 67 2.89 13.74 -7.18
N ARG A 68 4.14 13.30 -7.02
CA ARG A 68 5.23 13.59 -7.96
C ARG A 68 4.97 12.98 -9.33
N LEU A 69 4.50 11.73 -9.38
CA LEU A 69 4.14 11.05 -10.63
C LEU A 69 3.01 11.77 -11.37
N GLN A 70 1.96 12.18 -10.66
CA GLN A 70 0.86 12.96 -11.25
C GLN A 70 1.32 14.32 -11.74
N ALA A 71 2.19 15.01 -10.99
CA ALA A 71 2.78 16.28 -11.46
C ALA A 71 3.63 16.05 -12.72
N ALA A 72 4.42 14.99 -12.73
CA ALA A 72 5.25 14.60 -13.87
C ALA A 72 4.46 14.00 -15.04
N SER A 73 3.16 13.66 -14.89
CA SER A 73 2.32 13.17 -15.98
C SER A 73 1.66 14.29 -16.78
N VAL A 74 1.70 15.52 -16.27
CA VAL A 74 1.25 16.70 -17.01
C VAL A 74 2.21 16.94 -18.17
N ARG A 75 1.66 17.03 -19.37
CA ARG A 75 2.37 17.47 -20.58
C ARG A 75 1.77 18.80 -21.00
N THR A 76 2.64 19.71 -21.43
CA THR A 76 2.23 21.05 -21.87
C THR A 76 2.71 21.32 -23.28
N ALA A 77 1.90 22.01 -24.07
CA ALA A 77 2.30 22.56 -25.36
C ALA A 77 1.77 23.98 -25.53
N GLN A 78 2.44 24.76 -26.39
CA GLN A 78 2.00 26.10 -26.74
C GLN A 78 0.72 26.02 -27.60
N VAL A 79 -0.22 26.92 -27.32
CA VAL A 79 -1.43 27.11 -28.13
C VAL A 79 -1.23 28.33 -29.02
N TYR A 80 -1.58 28.20 -30.29
CA TYR A 80 -1.55 29.29 -31.26
C TYR A 80 -2.97 29.77 -31.49
N THR A 81 -3.28 30.97 -31.02
CA THR A 81 -4.60 31.58 -31.14
C THR A 81 -4.69 32.35 -32.47
N TYR A 82 -5.57 31.88 -33.36
CA TYR A 82 -5.83 32.50 -34.67
C TYR A 82 -6.95 33.52 -34.58
N THR A 83 -7.96 33.29 -33.74
CA THR A 83 -8.96 34.32 -33.44
C THR A 83 -9.32 34.34 -31.96
N TRP A 84 -9.32 35.54 -31.38
CA TRP A 84 -9.73 35.76 -29.99
C TRP A 84 -11.20 36.15 -29.86
N LYS A 85 -11.91 36.35 -30.99
CA LYS A 85 -13.32 36.75 -31.02
C LYS A 85 -14.20 35.61 -30.50
N GLY A 86 -14.59 35.71 -29.23
CA GLY A 86 -15.42 34.72 -28.54
C GLY A 86 -14.69 33.97 -27.42
N LEU A 87 -13.39 34.21 -27.23
CA LEU A 87 -12.71 33.80 -26.00
C LEU A 87 -13.12 34.73 -24.84
N PRO A 88 -13.27 34.19 -23.62
CA PRO A 88 -13.50 35.01 -22.45
C PRO A 88 -12.23 35.82 -22.13
N LYS A 89 -12.40 36.93 -21.41
CA LYS A 89 -11.25 37.60 -20.78
C LYS A 89 -10.68 36.69 -19.71
N LEU A 90 -9.45 36.22 -19.90
CA LEU A 90 -8.79 35.29 -18.99
C LEU A 90 -7.68 35.97 -18.19
N ARG A 91 -7.63 35.66 -16.90
CA ARG A 91 -6.52 36.02 -16.02
C ARG A 91 -5.48 34.91 -16.01
N ARG A 92 -4.24 35.27 -15.66
CA ARG A 92 -3.14 34.30 -15.50
C ARG A 92 -3.54 33.20 -14.50
N GLY A 93 -3.40 31.95 -14.91
CA GLY A 93 -3.76 30.76 -14.15
C GLY A 93 -5.20 30.28 -14.34
N GLU A 94 -6.07 31.06 -14.98
CA GLU A 94 -7.43 30.62 -15.31
C GLU A 94 -7.40 29.50 -16.35
N ARG A 95 -8.33 28.55 -16.18
CA ARG A 95 -8.44 27.36 -17.01
C ARG A 95 -9.75 27.36 -17.77
N ILE A 96 -9.69 26.96 -19.03
CA ILE A 96 -10.86 26.75 -19.88
C ILE A 96 -10.78 25.40 -20.57
N SER A 97 -11.93 24.75 -20.72
CA SER A 97 -12.05 23.54 -21.53
C SER A 97 -12.36 23.91 -22.98
N MET A 98 -11.63 23.32 -23.92
CA MET A 98 -11.87 23.46 -25.34
C MET A 98 -12.14 22.10 -25.97
N ARG A 99 -13.03 22.08 -26.97
CA ARG A 99 -13.37 20.87 -27.72
C ARG A 99 -12.61 20.83 -29.03
N ARG A 100 -12.19 19.64 -29.44
CA ARG A 100 -11.60 19.43 -30.76
C ARG A 100 -12.54 19.97 -31.84
N SER A 101 -11.96 20.59 -32.85
CA SER A 101 -12.68 21.09 -34.01
C SER A 101 -12.28 20.34 -35.27
N ASP A 102 -13.25 20.14 -36.15
CA ASP A 102 -13.05 19.57 -37.48
C ASP A 102 -12.56 20.60 -38.51
N ALA A 103 -12.36 21.85 -38.10
CA ALA A 103 -11.84 22.88 -38.98
C ALA A 103 -10.50 22.45 -39.61
N THR A 104 -10.41 22.59 -40.92
CA THR A 104 -9.21 22.27 -41.69
C THR A 104 -8.40 23.52 -42.05
N THR A 105 -9.00 24.71 -41.91
CA THR A 105 -8.35 25.99 -42.17
C THR A 105 -8.78 27.03 -41.15
N LEU A 106 -7.87 27.95 -40.80
CA LEU A 106 -8.15 29.11 -39.95
C LEU A 106 -7.38 30.32 -40.43
N HIS A 107 -8.04 31.47 -40.47
CA HIS A 107 -7.40 32.73 -40.80
C HIS A 107 -7.12 33.52 -39.51
N SER A 108 -5.87 33.94 -39.34
CA SER A 108 -5.42 34.70 -38.18
C SER A 108 -5.94 36.12 -38.25
N THR A 109 -6.76 36.53 -37.29
CA THR A 109 -7.23 37.92 -37.17
C THR A 109 -6.13 38.87 -36.68
N TYR A 110 -4.98 38.34 -36.23
CA TYR A 110 -3.85 39.14 -35.73
C TYR A 110 -2.81 39.40 -36.82
N THR A 111 -2.35 38.34 -37.49
CA THR A 111 -1.23 38.39 -38.46
C THR A 111 -1.69 38.34 -39.91
N GLY A 112 -2.96 38.01 -40.19
CA GLY A 112 -3.45 37.74 -41.54
C GLY A 112 -2.94 36.43 -42.15
N SER A 113 -2.17 35.63 -41.40
CA SER A 113 -1.72 34.32 -41.87
C SER A 113 -2.85 33.30 -41.84
N THR A 114 -2.82 32.34 -42.77
CA THR A 114 -3.79 31.25 -42.81
C THR A 114 -3.09 29.95 -42.41
N TRP A 115 -3.68 29.24 -41.45
CA TRP A 115 -3.33 27.86 -41.15
C TRP A 115 -4.15 26.91 -42.00
N SER A 116 -3.50 25.84 -42.46
CA SER A 116 -4.12 24.71 -43.14
C SER A 116 -3.63 23.40 -42.53
N LYS A 117 -4.57 22.58 -42.05
CA LYS A 117 -4.29 21.27 -41.47
C LYS A 117 -3.51 20.35 -42.41
N ARG A 118 -3.70 20.49 -43.73
CA ARG A 118 -3.04 19.65 -44.74
C ARG A 118 -1.56 19.98 -44.91
N SER A 119 -1.18 21.25 -44.84
CA SER A 119 0.20 21.70 -45.05
C SER A 119 0.97 21.83 -43.74
N ASP A 120 0.32 22.35 -42.69
CA ASP A 120 0.98 22.79 -41.46
C ASP A 120 0.80 21.77 -40.33
N GLY A 121 -0.13 20.81 -40.50
CA GLY A 121 -0.50 19.86 -39.46
C GLY A 121 -1.21 20.52 -38.26
N GLY A 122 -1.13 19.89 -37.10
CA GLY A 122 -1.73 20.39 -35.85
C GLY A 122 -3.21 20.05 -35.68
N THR A 123 -3.71 20.29 -34.47
CA THR A 123 -5.09 20.01 -34.08
C THR A 123 -5.80 21.30 -33.68
N ALA A 124 -6.92 21.59 -34.33
CA ALA A 124 -7.74 22.77 -34.04
C ALA A 124 -8.69 22.53 -32.85
N PHE A 125 -8.92 23.59 -32.09
CA PHE A 125 -9.80 23.58 -30.93
C PHE A 125 -10.78 24.75 -30.96
N SER A 126 -11.96 24.48 -30.39
CA SER A 126 -13.09 25.38 -30.31
C SER A 126 -13.48 25.65 -28.87
N TYR A 127 -13.89 26.89 -28.62
CA TYR A 127 -14.49 27.32 -27.38
C TYR A 127 -15.93 27.75 -27.67
N ARG A 128 -16.90 27.15 -26.97
CA ARG A 128 -18.34 27.41 -27.16
C ARG A 128 -18.78 27.36 -28.63
N GLY A 129 -18.28 26.37 -29.38
CA GLY A 129 -18.62 26.14 -30.78
C GLY A 129 -17.88 27.02 -31.80
N ARG A 130 -16.97 27.89 -31.36
CA ARG A 130 -16.14 28.72 -32.26
C ARG A 130 -14.70 28.25 -32.25
N THR A 131 -14.20 27.82 -33.41
CA THR A 131 -12.80 27.43 -33.59
C THR A 131 -11.91 28.66 -33.53
N CYS A 132 -10.92 28.62 -32.65
CA CYS A 132 -10.13 29.80 -32.32
C CYS A 132 -8.62 29.56 -32.29
N CYS A 133 -8.18 28.31 -32.09
CA CYS A 133 -6.78 28.02 -31.86
C CYS A 133 -6.35 26.67 -32.42
N VAL A 134 -5.04 26.51 -32.57
CA VAL A 134 -4.38 25.31 -33.06
C VAL A 134 -3.26 24.94 -32.11
N VAL A 135 -3.08 23.64 -31.88
CA VAL A 135 -1.95 23.07 -31.13
C VAL A 135 -1.13 22.18 -32.06
N PHE A 136 0.16 22.51 -32.21
CA PHE A 136 1.11 21.75 -33.03
C PHE A 136 1.91 20.78 -32.15
N SER A 137 1.23 19.87 -31.47
CA SER A 137 1.88 18.88 -30.61
C SER A 137 1.08 17.60 -30.57
N GLN A 138 1.79 16.47 -30.60
CA GLN A 138 1.16 15.15 -30.56
C GLN A 138 0.49 14.84 -29.21
N ILE A 139 0.75 15.63 -28.16
CA ILE A 139 0.15 15.40 -26.83
C ILE A 139 -1.38 15.57 -26.84
N VAL A 140 -1.92 16.22 -27.86
CA VAL A 140 -3.37 16.42 -28.04
C VAL A 140 -3.99 15.49 -29.08
N ASP A 141 -3.21 14.62 -29.70
CA ASP A 141 -3.70 13.72 -30.74
C ASP A 141 -4.70 12.73 -30.15
N GLY A 142 -5.84 12.58 -30.84
CA GLY A 142 -6.93 11.71 -30.40
C GLY A 142 -7.75 12.24 -29.21
N LEU A 143 -7.46 13.44 -28.68
CA LEU A 143 -8.24 14.03 -27.59
C LEU A 143 -9.43 14.82 -28.15
N ASP A 144 -10.65 14.47 -27.70
CA ASP A 144 -11.88 15.20 -28.07
C ASP A 144 -12.02 16.53 -27.33
N SER A 145 -11.33 16.69 -26.21
CA SER A 145 -11.28 17.94 -25.47
C SER A 145 -9.96 18.08 -24.71
N VAL A 146 -9.57 19.31 -24.46
CA VAL A 146 -8.35 19.65 -23.72
C VAL A 146 -8.60 20.79 -22.75
N THR A 147 -7.78 20.85 -21.71
CA THR A 147 -7.76 22.00 -20.80
C THR A 147 -6.68 22.97 -21.26
N MET A 148 -7.04 24.22 -21.47
CA MET A 148 -6.10 25.31 -21.74
C MET A 148 -5.98 26.20 -20.51
N VAL A 149 -4.77 26.67 -20.25
CA VAL A 149 -4.41 27.53 -19.13
C VAL A 149 -3.83 28.83 -19.65
N CYS A 150 -4.34 29.94 -19.18
CA CYS A 150 -3.81 31.26 -19.50
C CYS A 150 -2.50 31.50 -18.73
N GLN A 151 -1.38 31.66 -19.45
CA GLN A 151 -0.07 31.96 -18.88
C GLN A 151 0.18 33.46 -18.74
N GLY A 152 -0.56 34.26 -19.51
CA GLY A 152 -0.41 35.70 -19.58
C GLY A 152 -1.25 36.29 -20.70
N GLN A 153 -0.89 37.49 -21.14
CA GLN A 153 -1.53 38.17 -22.25
C GLN A 153 -0.46 38.55 -23.26
N PHE A 154 -0.68 38.18 -24.53
CA PHE A 154 0.19 38.59 -25.62
C PHE A 154 -0.12 40.04 -26.05
N SER A 155 -1.40 40.42 -25.98
CA SER A 155 -1.90 41.79 -26.14
C SER A 155 -3.14 41.99 -25.28
N ALA A 156 -3.67 43.22 -25.22
CA ALA A 156 -4.80 43.59 -24.34
C ALA A 156 -6.02 42.64 -24.41
N ASP A 157 -6.26 42.03 -25.58
CA ASP A 157 -7.39 41.13 -25.82
C ASP A 157 -6.99 39.70 -26.24
N LEU A 158 -5.70 39.39 -26.33
CA LEU A 158 -5.20 38.09 -26.78
C LEU A 158 -4.54 37.32 -25.63
N PRO A 159 -5.20 36.29 -25.06
CA PRO A 159 -4.61 35.48 -24.00
C PRO A 159 -3.49 34.59 -24.57
N GLU A 160 -2.39 34.50 -23.83
CA GLU A 160 -1.36 33.50 -24.08
C GLU A 160 -1.78 32.18 -23.42
N LEU A 161 -2.12 31.19 -24.25
CA LEU A 161 -2.65 29.91 -23.80
C LEU A 161 -1.61 28.80 -23.90
N ARG A 162 -1.65 27.87 -22.95
CA ARG A 162 -0.98 26.57 -23.03
C ARG A 162 -2.00 25.47 -22.81
N VAL A 163 -1.83 24.37 -23.53
CA VAL A 163 -2.61 23.16 -23.25
C VAL A 163 -1.95 22.38 -22.12
N GLU A 164 -2.74 21.88 -21.18
CA GLU A 164 -2.32 20.92 -20.16
C GLU A 164 -3.06 19.61 -20.40
N VAL A 165 -2.31 18.57 -20.77
CA VAL A 165 -2.82 17.21 -20.93
C VAL A 165 -2.25 16.36 -19.80
N ARG A 166 -3.13 15.80 -18.97
CA ARG A 166 -2.74 14.81 -17.96
C ARG A 166 -2.75 13.43 -18.62
N LYS A 167 -1.58 12.82 -18.74
CA LYS A 167 -1.53 11.40 -19.10
C LYS A 167 -2.03 10.58 -17.90
N VAL A 168 -2.82 9.54 -18.20
CA VAL A 168 -3.16 8.52 -17.21
C VAL A 168 -1.85 7.91 -16.70
N CYS A 169 -1.69 7.88 -15.38
CA CYS A 169 -0.55 7.28 -14.72
C CYS A 169 -1.04 6.30 -13.66
N ASP A 170 -0.45 5.12 -13.64
CA ASP A 170 -0.75 4.13 -12.62
C ASP A 170 -0.14 4.60 -11.29
N VAL A 171 -1.01 4.86 -10.33
CA VAL A 171 -0.61 5.24 -8.97
C VAL A 171 -0.59 4.01 -8.08
N GLN A 172 0.33 4.01 -7.11
CA GLN A 172 0.41 2.92 -6.14
C GLN A 172 -0.73 3.05 -5.13
N SER A 173 -1.39 1.93 -4.80
CA SER A 173 -2.44 1.92 -3.78
C SER A 173 -1.86 2.10 -2.37
N GLU A 174 -2.40 3.06 -1.63
CA GLU A 174 -2.05 3.26 -0.21
C GLU A 174 -2.46 2.08 0.67
N SER A 175 -3.55 1.40 0.33
CA SER A 175 -4.08 0.26 1.11
C SER A 175 -3.06 -0.86 1.26
N ARG A 176 -2.13 -0.97 0.30
CA ARG A 176 -1.02 -1.92 0.36
C ARG A 176 -0.11 -1.67 1.57
N TYR A 177 -0.07 -0.47 2.12
CA TYR A 177 0.83 -0.09 3.21
C TYR A 177 0.09 0.11 4.54
N VAL A 178 -1.21 -0.20 4.59
CA VAL A 178 -2.02 -0.13 5.80
C VAL A 178 -2.15 -1.54 6.41
N PRO A 179 -1.68 -1.76 7.65
CA PRO A 179 -1.82 -3.04 8.32
C PRO A 179 -3.29 -3.40 8.56
N ARG A 180 -3.65 -4.67 8.37
CA ARG A 180 -5.03 -5.17 8.51
C ARG A 180 -5.38 -5.58 9.95
N ASN A 181 -4.41 -5.62 10.86
CA ASN A 181 -4.62 -5.86 12.29
C ASN A 181 -4.13 -4.70 13.15
N ARG A 182 -4.51 -4.75 14.43
CA ARG A 182 -4.08 -3.76 15.42
C ARG A 182 -2.60 -3.92 15.70
N ARG A 183 -1.90 -2.80 15.84
CA ARG A 183 -0.50 -2.78 16.27
C ARG A 183 -0.38 -3.32 17.71
N PRO A 184 0.48 -4.32 17.98
CA PRO A 184 0.78 -4.78 19.33
C PRO A 184 1.26 -3.63 20.23
N SER A 185 0.85 -3.62 21.49
CA SER A 185 1.27 -2.66 22.50
C SER A 185 2.44 -3.19 23.34
N GLY A 186 3.27 -2.29 23.87
CA GLY A 186 4.32 -2.64 24.85
C GLY A 186 5.55 -3.36 24.28
N LEU A 187 5.60 -3.60 22.97
CA LEU A 187 6.74 -4.24 22.30
C LEU A 187 7.55 -3.22 21.49
N ARG A 188 8.85 -3.45 21.36
CA ARG A 188 9.71 -2.65 20.48
C ARG A 188 9.41 -2.97 19.02
N GLU A 189 9.30 -1.95 18.17
CA GLU A 189 9.22 -2.12 16.72
C GLU A 189 10.60 -2.36 16.10
N LEU A 190 10.73 -3.43 15.31
CA LEU A 190 11.91 -3.72 14.51
C LEU A 190 11.87 -2.93 13.19
N LYS A 191 12.94 -2.18 12.92
CA LYS A 191 13.05 -1.37 11.71
C LYS A 191 13.16 -2.26 10.47
N ALA A 192 12.23 -2.16 9.53
CA ALA A 192 12.32 -2.88 8.27
C ALA A 192 13.46 -2.35 7.40
N SER A 193 14.42 -3.23 7.08
CA SER A 193 15.43 -3.02 6.05
C SER A 193 15.40 -4.12 4.98
N ARG A 194 15.00 -5.34 5.36
CA ARG A 194 14.97 -6.51 4.48
C ARG A 194 13.73 -7.37 4.70
N THR A 195 13.33 -8.10 3.68
CA THR A 195 12.25 -9.09 3.74
C THR A 195 12.83 -10.49 3.92
N VAL A 196 12.23 -11.29 4.78
CA VAL A 196 12.65 -12.67 5.05
C VAL A 196 11.42 -13.58 5.06
N ALA A 197 11.44 -14.65 4.28
CA ALA A 197 10.38 -15.65 4.29
C ALA A 197 10.40 -16.47 5.58
N LEU A 198 9.24 -16.79 6.13
CA LEU A 198 9.10 -17.69 7.26
C LEU A 198 9.13 -19.16 6.80
N SER A 199 9.21 -20.05 7.78
CA SER A 199 9.02 -21.48 7.62
C SER A 199 8.00 -21.97 8.64
N GLY A 200 7.28 -23.04 8.32
CA GLY A 200 6.29 -23.63 9.23
C GLY A 200 4.89 -23.04 9.11
N GLU A 201 4.65 -22.15 8.14
CA GLU A 201 3.35 -21.49 7.97
C GLU A 201 2.23 -22.46 7.56
N GLU A 202 2.55 -23.71 7.20
CA GLU A 202 1.55 -24.72 6.82
C GLU A 202 0.55 -25.02 7.94
N ILE A 203 0.94 -24.80 9.19
CA ILE A 203 0.12 -25.11 10.37
C ILE A 203 -0.83 -23.96 10.71
N ALA A 204 -0.58 -22.75 10.19
CA ALA A 204 -1.34 -21.54 10.52
C ALA A 204 -2.20 -21.01 9.36
N GLN A 205 -2.50 -21.84 8.35
CA GLN A 205 -3.22 -21.41 7.14
C GLN A 205 -4.61 -20.83 7.44
N GLU A 206 -5.35 -21.41 8.39
CA GLU A 206 -6.67 -20.90 8.80
C GLU A 206 -6.63 -19.48 9.35
N VAL A 207 -5.53 -19.10 10.05
CA VAL A 207 -5.36 -17.74 10.56
C VAL A 207 -4.96 -16.79 9.43
N LEU A 208 -4.08 -17.23 8.53
CA LEU A 208 -3.63 -16.42 7.39
C LEU A 208 -4.75 -16.11 6.40
N GLU A 209 -5.67 -17.07 6.18
CA GLU A 209 -6.83 -16.93 5.29
C GLU A 209 -7.73 -15.75 5.68
N ARG A 210 -7.85 -15.45 6.98
CA ARG A 210 -8.71 -14.35 7.49
C ARG A 210 -8.24 -12.97 7.03
N TYR A 211 -6.96 -12.82 6.68
CA TYR A 211 -6.40 -11.54 6.27
C TYR A 211 -6.41 -11.34 4.76
N GLU A 212 -6.72 -12.38 3.97
CA GLU A 212 -6.73 -12.38 2.51
C GLU A 212 -5.35 -12.12 1.86
N ASP A 213 -5.33 -12.05 0.52
CA ASP A 213 -4.12 -11.87 -0.27
C ASP A 213 -3.53 -10.44 -0.19
N ASP A 214 -2.21 -10.36 -0.35
CA ASP A 214 -1.36 -9.15 -0.26
C ASP A 214 -1.57 -8.32 1.03
N ALA A 215 -1.96 -8.95 2.14
CA ALA A 215 -2.22 -8.27 3.40
C ALA A 215 -0.94 -7.86 4.13
N LEU A 216 -0.82 -6.58 4.50
CA LEU A 216 0.16 -6.12 5.47
C LEU A 216 -0.40 -6.37 6.88
N VAL A 217 0.41 -6.91 7.78
CA VAL A 217 0.03 -7.17 9.17
C VAL A 217 1.18 -6.84 10.12
N TRP A 218 0.84 -6.56 11.38
CA TRP A 218 1.76 -6.58 12.49
C TRP A 218 1.89 -7.99 13.05
N MET A 219 3.11 -8.42 13.32
CA MET A 219 3.40 -9.67 14.01
C MET A 219 4.25 -9.39 15.24
N THR A 220 4.07 -10.20 16.27
CA THR A 220 4.99 -10.25 17.42
C THR A 220 6.07 -11.28 17.15
N VAL A 221 7.30 -11.00 17.55
CA VAL A 221 8.44 -11.90 17.42
C VAL A 221 9.03 -12.19 18.78
N ARG A 222 9.36 -13.47 19.00
CA ARG A 222 9.99 -13.96 20.24
C ARG A 222 11.13 -14.91 19.91
N ARG A 223 12.10 -15.00 20.82
CA ARG A 223 13.13 -16.02 20.78
C ARG A 223 12.52 -17.40 21.06
N GLY A 224 13.04 -18.44 20.44
CA GLY A 224 12.63 -19.81 20.70
C GLY A 224 13.55 -20.81 20.01
N LEU A 225 13.08 -22.05 19.88
CA LEU A 225 13.85 -23.15 19.30
C LEU A 225 13.13 -23.73 18.08
N ILE A 226 13.91 -24.29 17.14
CA ILE A 226 13.36 -24.96 15.96
C ILE A 226 12.64 -26.24 16.40
N PRO A 227 11.38 -26.47 15.96
CA PRO A 227 10.53 -27.52 16.51
C PRO A 227 10.82 -28.91 15.94
N LYS A 228 11.28 -29.00 14.68
CA LYS A 228 11.39 -30.26 13.93
C LYS A 228 12.54 -30.26 12.91
N GLY A 229 12.91 -31.45 12.44
CA GLY A 229 13.93 -31.66 11.42
C GLY A 229 15.36 -31.74 11.96
N LYS A 230 16.35 -31.64 11.07
CA LYS A 230 17.79 -31.82 11.39
C LYS A 230 18.34 -30.79 12.37
N SER A 231 17.75 -29.60 12.40
CA SER A 231 18.15 -28.49 13.29
C SER A 231 17.23 -28.32 14.50
N LYS A 232 16.48 -29.37 14.87
CA LYS A 232 15.60 -29.32 16.06
C LYS A 232 16.41 -28.92 17.30
N GLY A 233 15.87 -27.98 18.08
CA GLY A 233 16.52 -27.47 19.29
C GLY A 233 17.53 -26.35 19.04
N GLU A 234 17.83 -25.98 17.80
CA GLU A 234 18.64 -24.79 17.52
C GLU A 234 17.86 -23.49 17.78
N PRO A 235 18.51 -22.40 18.23
CA PRO A 235 17.88 -21.10 18.41
C PRO A 235 17.29 -20.53 17.12
N THR A 236 16.07 -19.99 17.21
CA THR A 236 15.38 -19.30 16.13
C THR A 236 14.46 -18.19 16.67
N LEU A 237 13.88 -17.43 15.76
CA LEU A 237 12.84 -16.44 16.04
C LEU A 237 11.50 -17.00 15.59
N TRP A 238 10.53 -17.00 16.50
CA TRP A 238 9.14 -17.35 16.26
C TRP A 238 8.31 -16.09 16.07
N PHE A 239 7.39 -16.14 15.11
CA PHE A 239 6.50 -15.04 14.76
C PHE A 239 5.06 -15.47 14.99
N ALA A 240 4.32 -14.62 15.69
CA ALA A 240 2.91 -14.82 15.96
C ALA A 240 2.08 -13.68 15.38
N LEU A 241 0.91 -14.04 14.86
CA LEU A 241 -0.12 -13.13 14.34
C LEU A 241 -1.31 -13.20 15.27
N ASP A 242 -1.67 -12.07 15.87
CA ASP A 242 -2.76 -11.95 16.85
C ASP A 242 -2.72 -13.05 17.95
N GLY A 243 -1.50 -13.34 18.42
CA GLY A 243 -1.22 -14.32 19.48
C GLY A 243 -1.04 -15.76 19.02
N VAL A 244 -1.27 -16.07 17.74
CA VAL A 244 -1.09 -17.43 17.19
C VAL A 244 0.27 -17.55 16.51
N ASP A 245 1.09 -18.52 16.91
CA ASP A 245 2.37 -18.81 16.25
C ASP A 245 2.14 -19.23 14.79
N VAL A 246 2.71 -18.46 13.86
CA VAL A 246 2.56 -18.67 12.41
C VAL A 246 3.77 -19.40 11.85
N GLY A 247 4.97 -19.03 12.27
CA GLY A 247 6.18 -19.58 11.69
C GLY A 247 7.45 -19.10 12.37
N TYR A 248 8.57 -19.63 11.89
CA TYR A 248 9.89 -19.38 12.44
C TYR A 248 10.93 -19.18 11.33
N LEU A 249 12.08 -18.59 11.68
CA LEU A 249 13.19 -18.47 10.74
C LEU A 249 13.95 -19.79 10.56
N THR A 250 14.45 -20.04 9.36
CA THR A 250 15.41 -21.13 9.11
C THR A 250 16.67 -20.96 9.99
N PRO A 251 17.45 -22.02 10.27
CA PRO A 251 18.60 -21.95 11.17
C PRO A 251 19.59 -20.82 10.83
N LEU A 252 19.91 -20.66 9.54
CA LEU A 252 20.84 -19.64 9.06
C LEU A 252 20.30 -18.22 9.26
N GLN A 253 19.00 -18.02 9.00
CA GLN A 253 18.35 -16.72 9.18
C GLN A 253 18.17 -16.40 10.67
N GLY A 254 17.78 -17.39 11.47
CA GLY A 254 17.63 -17.32 12.91
C GLY A 254 18.91 -16.83 13.57
N ARG A 255 20.04 -17.50 13.33
CA ARG A 255 21.34 -17.12 13.91
C ARG A 255 21.74 -15.67 13.61
N ARG A 256 21.47 -15.17 12.40
CA ARG A 256 21.82 -13.79 12.00
C ARG A 256 20.96 -12.73 12.69
N GLN A 257 19.71 -13.07 13.02
CA GLN A 257 18.71 -12.12 13.53
C GLN A 257 18.47 -12.25 15.04
N TYR A 258 18.86 -13.37 15.65
CA TYR A 258 18.53 -13.73 17.04
C TYR A 258 18.94 -12.66 18.05
N GLY A 259 20.14 -12.11 17.90
CA GLY A 259 20.68 -11.08 18.80
C GLY A 259 19.96 -9.72 18.70
N GLN A 260 19.23 -9.46 17.61
CA GLN A 260 18.54 -8.19 17.39
C GLN A 260 17.17 -8.12 18.07
N VAL A 261 16.59 -9.27 18.41
CA VAL A 261 15.30 -9.36 19.10
C VAL A 261 15.55 -9.40 20.60
N PRO A 262 14.99 -8.49 21.40
CA PRO A 262 15.09 -8.53 22.86
C PRO A 262 14.47 -9.79 23.47
N SER A 263 14.79 -10.06 24.74
CA SER A 263 14.26 -11.23 25.48
C SER A 263 12.74 -11.18 25.66
N GLU A 264 12.22 -9.99 25.93
CA GLU A 264 10.80 -9.64 26.05
C GLU A 264 10.05 -9.71 24.72
N GLY A 265 10.76 -9.90 23.61
CA GLY A 265 10.22 -9.92 22.26
C GLY A 265 10.21 -8.55 21.60
N ALA A 266 9.68 -8.52 20.39
CA ALA A 266 9.51 -7.31 19.60
C ALA A 266 8.28 -7.45 18.68
N MET A 267 8.00 -6.43 17.88
CA MET A 267 7.03 -6.49 16.80
C MET A 267 7.65 -6.07 15.48
N CYS A 268 7.11 -6.57 14.38
CA CYS A 268 7.52 -6.20 13.04
C CYS A 268 6.33 -6.23 12.08
N LEU A 269 6.49 -5.59 10.93
CA LEU A 269 5.56 -5.73 9.82
C LEU A 269 5.82 -7.04 9.06
N ALA A 270 4.76 -7.63 8.52
CA ALA A 270 4.83 -8.80 7.66
C ALA A 270 3.83 -8.69 6.51
N ARG A 271 4.14 -9.33 5.40
CA ARG A 271 3.27 -9.48 4.23
C ARG A 271 2.82 -10.92 4.11
N ILE A 272 1.51 -11.10 4.07
CA ILE A 272 0.85 -12.36 3.73
C ILE A 272 0.55 -12.32 2.23
N LYS A 273 0.90 -13.40 1.52
CA LYS A 273 0.62 -13.53 0.09
C LYS A 273 0.14 -14.94 -0.23
N ARG A 274 -0.83 -15.06 -1.12
CA ARG A 274 -1.28 -16.35 -1.63
C ARG A 274 -0.26 -16.88 -2.63
N GLY A 275 0.45 -17.93 -2.23
CA GLY A 275 1.27 -18.74 -3.12
C GLY A 275 0.41 -19.71 -3.95
N THR A 276 1.06 -20.55 -4.75
CA THR A 276 0.36 -21.53 -5.60
C THR A 276 -0.40 -22.61 -4.82
N LYS A 277 0.06 -22.93 -3.61
CA LYS A 277 -0.52 -24.01 -2.78
C LYS A 277 -1.04 -23.56 -1.42
N LYS A 278 -0.47 -22.48 -0.87
CA LYS A 278 -0.70 -22.02 0.50
C LYS A 278 -0.42 -20.52 0.60
N TYR A 279 -0.86 -19.89 1.68
CA TYR A 279 -0.37 -18.58 2.07
C TYR A 279 1.06 -18.66 2.57
N GLU A 280 1.86 -17.70 2.14
CA GLU A 280 3.27 -17.52 2.48
C GLU A 280 3.43 -16.21 3.23
N VAL A 281 4.33 -16.18 4.22
CA VAL A 281 4.55 -14.99 5.04
C VAL A 281 5.99 -14.51 4.89
N THR A 282 6.13 -13.23 4.59
CA THR A 282 7.43 -12.55 4.58
C THR A 282 7.45 -11.46 5.64
N VAL A 283 8.42 -11.52 6.54
CA VAL A 283 8.59 -10.55 7.63
C VAL A 283 9.61 -9.49 7.26
N HIS A 284 9.38 -8.28 7.73
CA HIS A 284 10.25 -7.14 7.54
C HIS A 284 11.18 -6.98 8.77
N LEU A 285 12.46 -7.28 8.58
CA LEU A 285 13.46 -7.30 9.66
C LEU A 285 14.58 -6.28 9.39
N PRO A 286 15.35 -5.88 10.43
CA PRO A 286 16.50 -5.04 10.25
C PRO A 286 17.61 -5.79 9.51
N ASP A 287 18.57 -5.03 9.01
CA ASP A 287 19.75 -5.63 8.41
C ASP A 287 20.65 -6.23 9.48
N TYR A 288 21.49 -7.21 9.11
CA TYR A 288 22.52 -7.69 10.00
C TYR A 288 23.77 -6.87 9.74
N GLU A 289 24.25 -6.13 10.75
CA GLU A 289 25.60 -5.58 10.68
C GLU A 289 26.56 -6.76 10.50
N LYS A 290 27.39 -6.71 9.46
CA LYS A 290 28.57 -7.58 9.41
C LYS A 290 29.42 -7.18 10.59
N GLN A 291 29.40 -7.97 11.66
CA GLN A 291 30.45 -7.91 12.66
C GLN A 291 31.75 -8.26 11.91
N HIS A 292 32.57 -7.23 11.69
CA HIS A 292 33.93 -7.34 11.17
C HIS A 292 34.85 -7.91 12.24
#